data_AF-A0A2W2BIJ6-F1
#
_entry.id   AF-A0A2W2BIJ6-F1
#
_cell.length_a   1.000
_cell.length_b   1.000
_cell.length_c   1.000
_cell.angle_alpha   90.00
_cell.angle_beta   90.00
_cell.angle_gamma   90.00
#
_symmetry.space_group_name_H-M   'P 1'
#
loop_
_entity.id
_entity.type
_entity.pdbx_description
1 polymer ?
#
loop_
_entity_poly.entity_id
_entity_poly.type
_entity_poly.pdbx_seq_one_letter_code
_entity_poly.pdbx_strand_id
1 'polypeptide(L)'
;MAVIVEPVVSEEKLRSLLNEGGEHECLDFKTSSDLSVTYDLVALVKDIAAMLSNERGGYIVVGAEDNGAPAPGLTARHLQLFDESRVRAKIVKYLPEPFDFSVARHTIDGCPMVLLYVGASPKGFHIFSRNGDYELYDPQAKGGKRKGFEFRRGEVFVRRGTSSVVWEPNDRERLIEAIVARHKDQWRAEYRDELTAMINVRLSAHNLQQLPAAAMTWRLDPDAFDELTLELLRRQDLIPLRRALLQSVSDAAAIPDLPDFETLLHRVTSVAAQALTYQEQTWFTEAVQALTHIFERPGPSTDPAIALERRLLVAAHGYALGALAVRVKNWPAVRHIADRRIRGAEFDYYRNWFRYTIVNANQARVIDDRSPDIIGRAHNIVRETAALYADLPSGHDEILDSLCQFDALTGIVFLADSAGSGSPSYWPHFACYNHRRTEPIFIELATDDSMRQQIAGHDNDEVVANAMVRIDGLARRAGFQYDGWEGFAYTDNRDVLDYLNRHATSTAQVAL
;
A
#
# COMPACT_ATOMS: atom_id res chain seq x y z
N MET A 1 -0.16 -15.47 2.63
CA MET A 1 -0.72 -14.12 2.49
C MET A 1 -0.12 -13.44 1.26
N ALA A 2 -0.78 -12.44 0.67
CA ALA A 2 -0.14 -11.51 -0.25
C ALA A 2 0.57 -10.42 0.55
N VAL A 3 1.88 -10.57 0.74
CA VAL A 3 2.74 -9.54 1.33
C VAL A 3 2.59 -8.27 0.51
N ILE A 4 2.30 -7.15 1.18
CA ILE A 4 2.25 -5.85 0.50
C ILE A 4 3.68 -5.42 0.23
N VAL A 5 4.04 -5.50 -1.05
CA VAL A 5 5.39 -5.16 -1.52
C VAL A 5 5.47 -3.66 -1.78
N GLU A 6 6.38 -3.02 -1.06
CA GLU A 6 6.70 -1.60 -1.14
C GLU A 6 8.23 -1.45 -1.17
N PRO A 7 8.83 -0.45 -1.82
CA PRO A 7 10.28 -0.21 -1.77
C PRO A 7 10.71 0.42 -0.44
N VAL A 8 10.21 -0.12 0.68
CA VAL A 8 10.48 0.30 2.04
C VAL A 8 11.26 -0.81 2.73
N VAL A 9 12.40 -0.44 3.32
CA VAL A 9 13.29 -1.36 4.05
C VAL A 9 13.50 -0.90 5.49
N SER A 10 12.50 -0.27 6.11
CA SER A 10 12.55 0.19 7.49
C SER A 10 12.46 -0.97 8.50
N GLU A 11 12.83 -0.70 9.76
CA GLU A 11 12.67 -1.67 10.86
C GLU A 11 11.19 -2.04 11.06
N GLU A 12 10.29 -1.05 10.97
CA GLU A 12 8.84 -1.21 11.03
C GLU A 12 8.33 -2.18 9.96
N LYS A 13 8.82 -2.05 8.71
CA LYS A 13 8.49 -3.00 7.64
C LYS A 13 9.04 -4.40 7.94
N LEU A 14 10.26 -4.50 8.46
CA LEU A 14 10.82 -5.79 8.88
C LEU A 14 9.94 -6.47 9.94
N ARG A 15 9.51 -5.76 10.99
CA ARG A 15 8.63 -6.30 12.04
C ARG A 15 7.30 -6.78 11.46
N SER A 16 6.70 -6.00 10.56
CA SER A 16 5.51 -6.41 9.83
C SER A 16 5.73 -7.73 9.07
N LEU A 17 6.84 -7.87 8.35
CA LEU A 17 7.15 -9.10 7.60
C LEU A 17 7.39 -10.31 8.52
N LEU A 18 8.08 -10.14 9.65
CA LEU A 18 8.31 -11.23 10.61
C LEU A 18 7.00 -11.75 11.21
N ASN A 19 6.04 -10.85 11.47
CA ASN A 19 4.72 -11.20 12.03
C ASN A 19 3.82 -11.99 11.08
N GLU A 20 4.17 -12.07 9.79
CA GLU A 20 3.48 -12.96 8.86
C GLU A 20 3.60 -14.43 9.24
N GLY A 21 4.64 -14.79 10.00
CA GLY A 21 4.75 -16.11 10.61
C GLY A 21 5.03 -17.24 9.62
N GLY A 22 5.39 -16.92 8.38
CA GLY A 22 5.65 -17.90 7.33
C GLY A 22 6.12 -17.28 6.01
N GLU A 23 6.81 -18.09 5.20
CA GLU A 23 7.20 -17.71 3.85
C GLU A 23 6.00 -17.60 2.89
N HIS A 24 6.13 -16.70 1.91
CA HIS A 24 5.15 -16.45 0.87
C HIS A 24 5.84 -16.29 -0.49
N GLU A 25 5.05 -16.22 -1.57
CA GLU A 25 5.61 -16.01 -2.92
C GLU A 25 6.45 -14.74 -3.03
N CYS A 26 6.10 -13.71 -2.24
CA CYS A 26 6.78 -12.42 -2.19
C CYS A 26 7.59 -12.20 -0.89
N LEU A 27 7.80 -13.23 -0.06
CA LEU A 27 8.59 -13.14 1.18
C LEU A 27 9.33 -14.45 1.45
N ASP A 28 10.66 -14.35 1.54
CA ASP A 28 11.56 -15.47 1.74
C ASP A 28 12.42 -15.23 2.99
N PHE A 29 12.49 -16.24 3.85
CA PHE A 29 13.28 -16.19 5.07
C PHE A 29 14.55 -17.01 4.91
N LYS A 30 15.67 -16.45 5.38
CA LYS A 30 16.96 -17.13 5.40
C LYS A 30 17.55 -16.99 6.80
N THR A 31 17.89 -18.11 7.43
CA THR A 31 18.51 -18.08 8.77
C THR A 31 19.88 -17.42 8.78
N SER A 32 20.69 -17.63 7.73
CA SER A 32 22.00 -17.02 7.57
C SER A 32 22.43 -16.92 6.11
N SER A 33 23.35 -16.00 5.82
CA SER A 33 24.01 -15.88 4.52
C SER A 33 25.32 -15.12 4.68
N ASP A 34 26.44 -15.74 4.30
CA ASP A 34 27.77 -15.13 4.21
C ASP A 34 28.13 -14.91 2.74
N LEU A 35 27.96 -13.68 2.26
CA LEU A 35 28.26 -13.32 0.86
C LEU A 35 29.76 -13.40 0.50
N SER A 36 30.65 -13.74 1.43
CA SER A 36 32.04 -14.10 1.14
C SER A 36 32.18 -15.54 0.65
N VAL A 37 31.20 -16.39 0.92
CA VAL A 37 31.07 -17.75 0.41
C VAL A 37 30.34 -17.70 -0.94
N THR A 38 30.94 -18.29 -1.98
CA THR A 38 30.35 -18.27 -3.33
C THR A 38 28.99 -18.95 -3.36
N TYR A 39 28.80 -20.04 -2.62
CA TYR A 39 27.53 -20.77 -2.51
C TYR A 39 26.39 -19.84 -2.05
N ASP A 40 26.55 -19.17 -0.91
CA ASP A 40 25.54 -18.26 -0.35
C ASP A 40 25.24 -17.09 -1.30
N LEU A 41 26.26 -16.58 -1.99
CA LEU A 41 26.08 -15.55 -3.01
C LEU A 41 25.21 -16.05 -4.16
N VAL A 42 25.54 -17.20 -4.78
CA VAL A 42 24.77 -17.69 -5.93
C VAL A 42 23.37 -18.17 -5.52
N ALA A 43 23.20 -18.70 -4.31
CA ALA A 43 21.89 -19.01 -3.76
C ALA A 43 21.03 -17.74 -3.61
N LEU A 44 21.59 -16.67 -3.05
CA LEU A 44 20.89 -15.38 -2.94
C LEU A 44 20.53 -14.80 -4.32
N VAL A 45 21.45 -14.85 -5.29
CA VAL A 45 21.19 -14.35 -6.66
C VAL A 45 20.05 -15.15 -7.31
N LYS A 46 19.98 -16.47 -7.09
CA LYS A 46 18.87 -17.32 -7.55
C LYS A 46 17.52 -16.85 -7.00
N ASP A 47 17.47 -16.59 -5.70
CA ASP A 47 16.25 -16.14 -5.04
C ASP A 47 15.84 -14.72 -5.47
N ILE A 48 16.81 -13.82 -5.68
CA ILE A 48 16.56 -12.48 -6.26
C ILE A 48 16.02 -12.59 -7.69
N ALA A 49 16.58 -13.47 -8.53
CA ALA A 49 16.08 -13.69 -9.89
C ALA A 49 14.63 -14.17 -9.90
N ALA A 50 14.30 -15.08 -8.99
CA ALA A 50 12.93 -15.58 -8.83
C ALA A 50 12.00 -14.47 -8.33
N MET A 51 12.41 -13.64 -7.35
CA MET A 51 11.62 -12.50 -6.86
C MET A 51 11.38 -11.44 -7.93
N LEU A 52 12.37 -11.18 -8.80
CA LEU A 52 12.23 -10.25 -9.94
C LEU A 52 11.12 -10.66 -10.92
N SER A 53 10.78 -11.95 -10.96
CA SER A 53 9.70 -12.47 -11.81
C SER A 53 8.30 -12.24 -11.26
N ASN A 54 8.18 -11.88 -9.98
CA ASN A 54 6.88 -11.60 -9.38
C ASN A 54 6.28 -10.31 -9.94
N GLU A 55 4.96 -10.25 -9.98
CA GLU A 55 4.22 -9.10 -10.49
C GLU A 55 4.55 -7.81 -9.72
N ARG A 56 4.73 -7.94 -8.40
CA ARG A 56 5.03 -6.83 -7.48
C ARG A 56 6.45 -6.90 -6.89
N GLY A 57 7.23 -7.92 -7.20
CA GLY A 57 8.51 -8.18 -6.55
C GLY A 57 8.36 -8.96 -5.23
N GLY A 58 9.22 -8.68 -4.25
CA GLY A 58 9.15 -9.29 -2.92
C GLY A 58 10.27 -8.86 -1.98
N TYR A 59 10.31 -9.51 -0.82
CA TYR A 59 11.34 -9.32 0.20
C TYR A 59 12.11 -10.60 0.48
N ILE A 60 13.38 -10.44 0.81
CA ILE A 60 14.20 -11.50 1.38
C ILE A 60 14.70 -11.00 2.74
N VAL A 61 14.43 -11.75 3.80
CA VAL A 61 14.87 -11.44 5.16
C VAL A 61 15.93 -12.45 5.56
N VAL A 62 17.14 -11.95 5.85
CA VAL A 62 18.26 -12.76 6.35
C VAL A 62 18.43 -12.54 7.85
N GLY A 63 18.56 -13.62 8.61
CA GLY A 63 18.60 -13.62 10.07
C GLY A 63 17.27 -14.04 10.71
N ALA A 64 16.36 -14.68 9.98
CA ALA A 64 15.09 -15.19 10.49
C ALA A 64 14.87 -16.66 10.08
N GLU A 65 14.17 -17.40 10.92
CA GLU A 65 13.68 -18.75 10.62
C GLU A 65 12.47 -18.69 9.68
N ASP A 66 12.09 -19.83 9.09
CA ASP A 66 10.97 -19.95 8.13
C ASP A 66 9.61 -19.51 8.71
N ASN A 67 9.50 -19.42 10.05
CA ASN A 67 8.33 -18.95 10.78
C ASN A 67 8.42 -17.46 11.19
N GLY A 68 9.41 -16.72 10.71
CA GLY A 68 9.64 -15.32 11.05
C GLY A 68 10.32 -15.07 12.40
N ALA A 69 10.67 -16.11 13.17
CA ALA A 69 11.38 -15.93 14.43
C ALA A 69 12.83 -15.47 14.19
N PRO A 70 13.39 -14.55 15.00
CA PRO A 70 14.80 -14.17 14.91
C PRO A 70 15.75 -15.36 15.06
N ALA A 71 16.62 -15.56 14.06
CA ALA A 71 17.59 -16.63 14.05
C ALA A 71 18.97 -16.14 14.56
N PRO A 72 19.56 -16.78 15.57
CA PRO A 72 20.92 -16.47 15.99
C PRO A 72 21.91 -16.99 14.94
N GLY A 73 22.80 -16.13 14.42
CA GLY A 73 23.86 -16.61 13.51
C GLY A 73 24.51 -15.53 12.63
N LEU A 74 23.84 -14.40 12.41
CA LEU A 74 24.48 -13.28 11.74
C LEU A 74 25.47 -12.57 12.67
N THR A 75 26.66 -12.26 12.15
CA THR A 75 27.70 -11.52 12.87
C THR A 75 27.81 -10.12 12.29
N ALA A 76 28.44 -9.19 13.01
CA ALA A 76 28.74 -7.86 12.48
C ALA A 76 29.54 -7.92 11.16
N ARG A 77 30.41 -8.92 10.99
CA ARG A 77 31.13 -9.16 9.75
C ARG A 77 30.19 -9.56 8.61
N HIS A 78 29.21 -10.42 8.85
CA HIS A 78 28.21 -10.79 7.85
C HIS A 78 27.41 -9.56 7.41
N LEU A 79 26.94 -8.73 8.37
CA LEU A 79 26.18 -7.51 8.06
C LEU A 79 26.95 -6.53 7.15
N GLN A 80 28.26 -6.36 7.36
CA GLN A 80 29.09 -5.48 6.52
C GLN A 80 29.17 -5.90 5.04
N LEU A 81 28.83 -7.15 4.73
CA LEU A 81 28.74 -7.64 3.35
C LEU A 81 27.45 -7.21 2.66
N PHE A 82 26.39 -6.95 3.44
CA PHE A 82 25.10 -6.47 2.97
C PHE A 82 25.07 -4.94 2.89
N ASP A 83 25.97 -4.40 2.07
CA ASP A 83 25.92 -3.01 1.62
C ASP A 83 25.31 -2.98 0.22
N GLU A 84 24.31 -2.14 -0.04
CA GLU A 84 23.56 -2.18 -1.30
C GLU A 84 24.50 -2.11 -2.52
N SER A 85 25.48 -1.20 -2.51
CA SER A 85 26.42 -1.03 -3.61
C SER A 85 27.27 -2.29 -3.85
N ARG A 86 27.70 -2.95 -2.77
CA ARG A 86 28.51 -4.19 -2.83
C ARG A 86 27.68 -5.38 -3.28
N VAL A 87 26.46 -5.49 -2.78
CA VAL A 87 25.53 -6.57 -3.13
C VAL A 87 25.14 -6.43 -4.60
N ARG A 88 24.75 -5.21 -5.03
CA ARG A 88 24.47 -4.90 -6.43
C ARG A 88 25.65 -5.25 -7.34
N ALA A 89 26.88 -4.83 -7.01
CA ALA A 89 28.09 -5.14 -7.78
C ALA A 89 28.38 -6.65 -7.91
N LYS A 90 27.90 -7.48 -6.98
CA LYS A 90 27.98 -8.94 -7.08
C LYS A 90 26.84 -9.51 -7.93
N ILE A 91 25.60 -9.05 -7.74
CA ILE A 91 24.41 -9.51 -8.46
C ILE A 91 24.53 -9.23 -9.96
N VAL A 92 24.98 -8.03 -10.36
CA VAL A 92 25.07 -7.61 -11.78
C VAL A 92 25.99 -8.50 -12.64
N LYS A 93 26.87 -9.28 -12.00
CA LYS A 93 27.71 -10.27 -12.69
C LYS A 93 26.92 -11.46 -13.22
N TYR A 94 25.75 -11.72 -12.64
CA TYR A 94 24.89 -12.85 -12.94
C TYR A 94 23.57 -12.38 -13.58
N LEU A 95 22.97 -11.31 -13.07
CA LEU A 95 21.70 -10.75 -13.56
C LEU A 95 21.92 -9.36 -14.17
N PRO A 96 21.66 -9.15 -15.47
CA PRO A 96 21.86 -7.84 -16.11
C PRO A 96 20.85 -6.79 -15.64
N GLU A 97 21.27 -5.53 -15.58
CA GLU A 97 20.40 -4.39 -15.29
C GLU A 97 19.39 -4.09 -16.43
N PRO A 98 18.30 -3.34 -16.15
CA PRO A 98 17.93 -2.75 -14.87
C PRO A 98 17.18 -3.71 -13.93
N PHE A 99 17.29 -3.48 -12.62
CA PHE A 99 16.43 -4.04 -11.59
C PHE A 99 16.38 -3.10 -10.37
N ASP A 100 15.22 -3.02 -9.73
CA ASP A 100 15.01 -2.24 -8.51
C ASP A 100 15.32 -3.09 -7.28
N PHE A 101 16.10 -2.53 -6.36
CA PHE A 101 16.71 -3.29 -5.27
C PHE A 101 17.20 -2.36 -4.16
N SER A 102 16.87 -2.68 -2.91
CA SER A 102 17.31 -1.93 -1.74
C SER A 102 17.71 -2.90 -0.62
N VAL A 103 18.67 -2.50 0.21
CA VAL A 103 19.14 -3.30 1.35
C VAL A 103 19.22 -2.45 2.59
N ALA A 104 18.66 -2.94 3.70
CA ALA A 104 18.85 -2.36 5.01
C ALA A 104 19.29 -3.42 6.03
N ARG A 105 19.96 -2.94 7.07
CA ARG A 105 20.43 -3.75 8.20
C ARG A 105 19.70 -3.28 9.44
N HIS A 106 19.18 -4.23 10.21
CA HIS A 106 18.38 -3.96 11.39
C HIS A 106 18.85 -4.81 12.56
N THR A 107 18.33 -4.53 13.74
CA THR A 107 18.50 -5.36 14.93
C THR A 107 17.15 -5.50 15.61
N ILE A 108 16.61 -6.72 15.65
CA ILE A 108 15.34 -7.04 16.29
C ILE A 108 15.65 -7.94 17.48
N ASP A 109 15.23 -7.55 18.68
CA ASP A 109 15.46 -8.30 19.92
C ASP A 109 16.94 -8.69 20.15
N GLY A 110 17.85 -7.78 19.78
CA GLY A 110 19.30 -8.00 19.85
C GLY A 110 19.87 -8.92 18.76
N CYS A 111 19.04 -9.47 17.89
CA CYS A 111 19.45 -10.31 16.76
C CYS A 111 19.67 -9.44 15.51
N PRO A 112 20.88 -9.47 14.91
CA PRO A 112 21.17 -8.74 13.69
C PRO A 112 20.43 -9.37 12.50
N MET A 113 19.81 -8.53 11.66
CA MET A 113 19.04 -8.95 10.49
C MET A 113 19.35 -8.08 9.27
N VAL A 114 19.04 -8.60 8.08
CA VAL A 114 19.10 -7.88 6.82
C VAL A 114 17.76 -8.00 6.12
N LEU A 115 17.21 -6.85 5.70
CA LEU A 115 16.03 -6.78 4.86
C LEU A 115 16.44 -6.37 3.46
N LEU A 116 16.10 -7.20 2.47
CA LEU A 116 16.29 -6.91 1.06
C LEU A 116 14.92 -6.70 0.42
N TYR A 117 14.75 -5.57 -0.23
CA TYR A 117 13.65 -5.34 -1.17
C TYR A 117 14.11 -5.69 -2.58
N VAL A 118 13.30 -6.45 -3.30
CA VAL A 118 13.51 -6.78 -4.71
C VAL A 118 12.27 -6.35 -5.47
N GLY A 119 12.38 -5.32 -6.30
CA GLY A 119 11.26 -4.85 -7.11
C GLY A 119 10.93 -5.80 -8.26
N ALA A 120 9.75 -5.62 -8.86
CA ALA A 120 9.39 -6.36 -10.06
C ALA A 120 10.28 -5.97 -11.24
N SER A 121 10.69 -6.94 -12.06
CA SER A 121 11.47 -6.67 -13.27
C SER A 121 10.64 -5.88 -14.28
N PRO A 122 11.13 -4.74 -14.81
CA PRO A 122 10.48 -4.05 -15.93
C PRO A 122 10.34 -4.94 -17.17
N LYS A 123 11.23 -5.92 -17.33
CA LYS A 123 11.24 -6.88 -18.44
C LYS A 123 10.45 -8.16 -18.12
N GLY A 124 9.78 -8.21 -16.97
CA GLY A 124 9.07 -9.38 -16.48
C GLY A 124 9.97 -10.43 -15.84
N PHE A 125 11.13 -10.73 -16.42
CA PHE A 125 12.07 -11.72 -15.86
C PHE A 125 13.52 -11.40 -16.25
N HIS A 126 14.48 -12.09 -15.62
CA HIS A 126 15.90 -11.96 -15.90
C HIS A 126 16.51 -13.30 -16.33
N ILE A 127 17.40 -13.23 -17.32
CA ILE A 127 18.15 -14.38 -17.83
C ILE A 127 19.55 -14.34 -17.22
N PHE A 128 19.99 -15.46 -16.64
CA PHE A 128 21.34 -15.57 -16.08
C PHE A 128 22.43 -15.42 -17.15
N SER A 129 23.37 -14.51 -16.93
CA SER A 129 24.49 -14.23 -17.84
C SER A 129 25.72 -15.12 -17.60
N ARG A 130 25.79 -15.80 -16.45
CA ARG A 130 26.89 -16.69 -16.02
C ARG A 130 26.35 -17.89 -15.25
N ASN A 131 27.15 -18.93 -15.12
CA ASN A 131 26.85 -20.06 -14.23
C ASN A 131 27.03 -19.66 -12.76
N GLY A 132 26.15 -20.16 -11.90
CA GLY A 132 26.24 -20.06 -10.45
C GLY A 132 27.04 -21.20 -9.86
N ASP A 133 28.26 -21.43 -10.34
CA ASP A 133 29.14 -22.52 -9.89
C ASP A 133 29.76 -22.20 -8.51
N TYR A 134 29.86 -23.20 -7.64
CA TYR A 134 30.47 -23.07 -6.32
C TYR A 134 31.31 -24.29 -5.92
N GLU A 135 32.21 -24.08 -4.96
CA GLU A 135 32.95 -25.15 -4.28
C GLU A 135 32.77 -25.00 -2.77
N LEU A 136 32.36 -26.08 -2.09
CA LEU A 136 32.25 -26.15 -0.63
C LEU A 136 33.26 -27.15 -0.10
N TYR A 137 33.80 -26.89 1.10
CA TYR A 137 34.60 -27.89 1.80
C TYR A 137 33.70 -29.04 2.24
N ASP A 138 34.08 -30.26 1.88
CA ASP A 138 33.34 -31.47 2.22
C ASP A 138 34.36 -32.58 2.52
N PRO A 139 34.52 -32.97 3.80
CA PRO A 139 35.45 -34.02 4.22
C PRO A 139 35.19 -35.37 3.55
N GLN A 140 33.96 -35.63 3.10
CA GLN A 140 33.57 -36.89 2.47
C GLN A 140 33.75 -36.86 0.94
N ALA A 141 33.96 -35.68 0.35
CA ALA A 141 34.18 -35.54 -1.09
C ALA A 141 35.62 -35.92 -1.49
N LYS A 142 35.76 -36.56 -2.66
CA LYS A 142 37.06 -36.92 -3.24
C LYS A 142 37.85 -35.63 -3.57
N GLY A 143 38.87 -35.33 -2.78
CA GLY A 143 39.66 -34.09 -2.88
C GLY A 143 39.28 -33.00 -1.86
N GLY A 144 38.44 -33.31 -0.86
CA GLY A 144 38.08 -32.42 0.25
C GLY A 144 37.15 -31.26 -0.14
N LYS A 145 36.66 -31.25 -1.39
CA LYS A 145 35.78 -30.21 -1.92
C LYS A 145 34.65 -30.80 -2.74
N ARG A 146 33.43 -30.34 -2.47
CA ARG A 146 32.25 -30.61 -3.29
C ARG A 146 32.04 -29.45 -4.25
N LYS A 147 32.06 -29.73 -5.55
CA LYS A 147 31.66 -28.76 -6.59
C LYS A 147 30.17 -28.88 -6.86
N GLY A 148 29.49 -27.77 -7.07
CA GLY A 148 28.08 -27.71 -7.40
C GLY A 148 27.73 -26.47 -8.21
N PHE A 149 26.46 -26.33 -8.57
CA PHE A 149 25.92 -25.15 -9.23
C PHE A 149 24.48 -24.90 -8.75
N GLU A 150 24.08 -23.62 -8.66
CA GLU A 150 22.69 -23.24 -8.35
C GLU A 150 21.85 -22.94 -9.60
N PHE A 151 22.50 -22.47 -10.66
CA PHE A 151 21.87 -22.14 -11.95
C PHE A 151 22.93 -22.13 -13.05
N ARG A 152 22.49 -22.19 -14.30
CA ARG A 152 23.32 -22.10 -15.50
C ARG A 152 23.05 -20.82 -16.27
N ARG A 153 24.04 -20.39 -17.04
CA ARG A 153 23.85 -19.31 -18.02
C ARG A 153 22.70 -19.66 -18.96
N GLY A 154 21.79 -18.71 -19.16
CA GLY A 154 20.62 -18.86 -20.02
C GLY A 154 19.36 -19.34 -19.31
N GLU A 155 19.45 -19.78 -18.06
CA GLU A 155 18.28 -20.15 -17.28
C GLU A 155 17.50 -18.91 -16.82
N VAL A 156 16.20 -19.09 -16.60
CA VAL A 156 15.28 -18.13 -16.01
C VAL A 156 14.64 -18.80 -14.82
N PHE A 157 14.70 -18.13 -13.67
CA PHE A 157 14.07 -18.60 -12.45
C PHE A 157 12.83 -17.77 -12.16
N VAL A 158 11.79 -18.45 -11.66
CA VAL A 158 10.53 -17.86 -11.24
C VAL A 158 10.19 -18.31 -9.82
N ARG A 159 9.40 -17.50 -9.11
CA ARG A 159 8.78 -17.95 -7.87
C ARG A 159 7.53 -18.77 -8.19
N ARG A 160 7.38 -19.90 -7.50
CA ARG A 160 6.17 -20.72 -7.50
C ARG A 160 5.89 -21.11 -6.05
N GLY A 161 4.92 -20.42 -5.43
CA GLY A 161 4.78 -20.45 -3.98
C GLY A 161 6.08 -19.99 -3.31
N THR A 162 6.55 -20.72 -2.30
CA THR A 162 7.79 -20.39 -1.58
C THR A 162 9.07 -20.90 -2.26
N SER A 163 8.99 -21.48 -3.47
CA SER A 163 10.15 -22.07 -4.15
C SER A 163 10.65 -21.24 -5.33
N SER A 164 11.97 -21.12 -5.45
CA SER A 164 12.68 -20.61 -6.64
C SER A 164 12.94 -21.77 -7.61
N VAL A 165 12.24 -21.79 -8.75
CA VAL A 165 12.31 -22.89 -9.73
C VAL A 165 12.63 -22.37 -11.13
N VAL A 166 13.17 -23.24 -11.99
CA VAL A 166 13.33 -22.92 -13.41
C VAL A 166 11.95 -22.78 -14.04
N TRP A 167 11.75 -21.75 -14.86
CA TRP A 167 10.46 -21.50 -15.51
C TRP A 167 10.02 -22.65 -16.43
N GLU A 168 8.71 -22.85 -16.53
CA GLU A 168 8.07 -23.78 -17.45
C GLU A 168 7.19 -23.02 -18.47
N PRO A 169 6.68 -23.67 -19.52
CA PRO A 169 5.88 -22.99 -20.55
C PRO A 169 4.71 -22.16 -20.01
N ASN A 170 4.03 -22.62 -18.96
CA ASN A 170 2.92 -21.89 -18.33
C ASN A 170 3.40 -20.61 -17.63
N ASP A 171 4.59 -20.63 -17.01
CA ASP A 171 5.16 -19.43 -16.38
C ASP A 171 5.49 -18.37 -17.43
N ARG A 172 5.96 -18.81 -18.60
CA ARG A 172 6.25 -17.92 -19.73
C ARG A 172 4.99 -17.20 -20.20
N GLU A 173 3.86 -17.87 -20.32
CA GLU A 173 2.59 -17.24 -20.73
C GLU A 173 2.15 -16.18 -19.72
N ARG A 174 2.13 -16.53 -18.42
CA ARG A 174 1.83 -15.60 -17.33
C ARG A 174 2.75 -14.38 -17.32
N LEU A 175 4.06 -14.59 -17.48
CA LEU A 175 5.04 -13.50 -17.51
C LEU A 175 4.85 -12.60 -18.74
N ILE A 176 4.54 -13.18 -19.91
CA ILE A 176 4.23 -12.41 -21.11
C ILE A 176 2.96 -11.58 -20.90
N GLU A 177 1.91 -12.14 -20.29
CA GLU A 177 0.69 -11.40 -19.97
C GLU A 177 0.98 -10.24 -19.01
N ALA A 178 1.78 -10.45 -17.97
CA ALA A 178 2.19 -9.40 -17.05
C ALA A 178 3.04 -8.31 -17.74
N ILE A 179 3.98 -8.70 -18.62
CA ILE A 179 4.76 -7.76 -19.45
C ILE A 179 3.81 -6.97 -20.35
N VAL A 180 2.88 -7.65 -21.04
CA VAL A 180 1.90 -7.02 -21.92
C VAL A 180 0.96 -6.11 -21.16
N ALA A 181 0.56 -6.43 -19.92
CA ALA A 181 -0.26 -5.55 -19.09
C ALA A 181 0.51 -4.27 -18.74
N ARG A 182 1.76 -4.39 -18.24
CA ARG A 182 2.62 -3.24 -17.95
C ARG A 182 2.92 -2.41 -19.20
N HIS A 183 3.21 -3.09 -20.31
CA HIS A 183 3.43 -2.45 -21.60
C HIS A 183 2.14 -1.90 -22.18
N LYS A 184 0.96 -2.41 -21.87
CA LYS A 184 -0.31 -1.78 -22.24
C LYS A 184 -0.48 -0.47 -21.52
N ASP A 185 0.02 -0.28 -20.30
CA ASP A 185 0.00 1.02 -19.63
C ASP A 185 0.91 2.02 -20.36
N GLN A 186 2.09 1.55 -20.75
CA GLN A 186 3.06 2.31 -21.54
C GLN A 186 2.61 2.56 -22.99
N TRP A 187 2.01 1.58 -23.64
CA TRP A 187 1.44 1.64 -24.99
C TRP A 187 0.12 2.38 -25.00
N ARG A 188 -0.64 2.41 -23.90
CA ARG A 188 -1.76 3.32 -23.74
C ARG A 188 -1.23 4.76 -23.78
N ALA A 189 -0.03 5.04 -23.26
CA ALA A 189 0.64 6.33 -23.48
C ALA A 189 0.99 6.56 -24.97
N GLU A 190 1.60 5.58 -25.66
CA GLU A 190 2.06 5.72 -27.06
C GLU A 190 0.92 5.71 -28.11
N TYR A 191 -0.10 4.84 -28.00
CA TYR A 191 -1.23 4.77 -28.94
C TYR A 191 -2.24 5.91 -28.75
N ARG A 192 -2.11 6.65 -27.64
CA ARG A 192 -2.75 7.94 -27.45
C ARG A 192 -1.98 9.09 -28.05
N ASP A 193 -0.74 8.94 -28.52
CA ASP A 193 0.05 10.06 -29.06
C ASP A 193 -0.67 10.81 -30.18
N GLU A 194 -1.58 10.21 -30.95
CA GLU A 194 -2.38 10.96 -31.94
C GLU A 194 -3.52 11.79 -31.31
N LEU A 195 -4.23 11.23 -30.31
CA LEU A 195 -5.32 11.92 -29.61
C LEU A 195 -4.78 12.94 -28.58
N THR A 196 -3.71 12.57 -27.88
CA THR A 196 -2.94 13.37 -26.93
C THR A 196 -2.09 14.40 -27.66
N ALA A 197 -1.51 14.15 -28.84
CA ALA A 197 -0.95 15.25 -29.64
C ALA A 197 -2.06 16.23 -30.08
N MET A 198 -3.25 15.74 -30.44
CA MET A 198 -4.38 16.62 -30.75
C MET A 198 -4.85 17.42 -29.52
N ILE A 199 -4.89 16.82 -28.33
CA ILE A 199 -5.23 17.47 -27.07
C ILE A 199 -4.11 18.43 -26.62
N ASN A 200 -2.85 18.03 -26.65
CA ASN A 200 -1.65 18.83 -26.30
C ASN A 200 -1.45 20.00 -27.26
N VAL A 201 -1.70 19.82 -28.57
CA VAL A 201 -1.72 20.91 -29.54
C VAL A 201 -2.83 21.90 -29.19
N ARG A 202 -4.01 21.44 -28.76
CA ARG A 202 -5.13 22.32 -28.38
C ARG A 202 -4.96 22.97 -26.99
N LEU A 203 -4.35 22.27 -26.04
CA LEU A 203 -3.93 22.77 -24.73
C LEU A 203 -2.90 23.89 -24.91
N SER A 204 -1.83 23.61 -25.69
CA SER A 204 -0.78 24.58 -26.03
C SER A 204 -1.32 25.77 -26.84
N ALA A 205 -2.25 25.53 -27.77
CA ALA A 205 -2.88 26.57 -28.58
C ALA A 205 -4.03 27.33 -27.90
N HIS A 206 -4.28 27.14 -26.59
CA HIS A 206 -5.36 27.79 -25.83
C HIS A 206 -6.79 27.54 -26.36
N ASN A 207 -6.99 26.51 -27.18
CA ASN A 207 -8.27 26.18 -27.85
C ASN A 207 -9.08 25.10 -27.12
N LEU A 208 -8.99 25.06 -25.79
CA LEU A 208 -9.72 24.10 -24.92
C LEU A 208 -11.24 24.14 -25.10
N GLN A 209 -11.82 25.29 -25.45
CA GLN A 209 -13.26 25.45 -25.72
C GLN A 209 -13.76 24.61 -26.91
N GLN A 210 -12.86 24.08 -27.74
CA GLN A 210 -13.19 23.23 -28.88
C GLN A 210 -12.98 21.73 -28.60
N LEU A 211 -12.57 21.35 -27.38
CA LEU A 211 -12.50 19.95 -27.00
C LEU A 211 -13.92 19.43 -26.73
N PRO A 212 -14.34 18.33 -27.38
CA PRO A 212 -15.58 17.68 -27.02
C PRO A 212 -15.53 17.27 -25.55
N ALA A 213 -16.65 17.36 -24.82
CA ALA A 213 -16.73 16.88 -23.44
C ALA A 213 -16.35 15.38 -23.29
N ALA A 214 -16.36 14.62 -24.39
CA ALA A 214 -15.91 13.23 -24.47
C ALA A 214 -14.38 13.06 -24.38
N ALA A 215 -13.60 14.14 -24.54
CA ALA A 215 -12.14 14.09 -24.53
C ALA A 215 -11.58 13.80 -23.13
N MET A 216 -12.33 14.15 -22.08
CA MET A 216 -12.01 13.80 -20.70
C MET A 216 -12.39 12.33 -20.45
N THR A 217 -11.41 11.42 -20.49
CA THR A 217 -11.60 9.98 -20.27
C THR A 217 -10.50 9.43 -19.39
N TRP A 218 -10.84 8.47 -18.50
CA TRP A 218 -9.86 7.77 -17.65
C TRP A 218 -8.75 7.10 -18.46
N ARG A 219 -9.01 6.84 -19.75
CA ARG A 219 -8.04 6.21 -20.63
C ARG A 219 -6.82 7.06 -20.86
N LEU A 220 -6.86 8.39 -20.70
CA LEU A 220 -5.72 9.32 -20.84
C LEU A 220 -4.53 8.93 -19.95
N ASP A 221 -3.32 9.40 -20.30
CA ASP A 221 -2.13 9.18 -19.49
C ASP A 221 -2.26 10.00 -18.21
N PRO A 222 -1.59 9.59 -17.12
CA PRO A 222 -1.74 10.27 -15.84
C PRO A 222 -1.50 11.77 -15.96
N ASP A 223 -0.40 12.17 -16.62
CA ASP A 223 0.01 13.57 -16.72
C ASP A 223 -1.00 14.41 -17.53
N ALA A 224 -1.38 13.97 -18.73
CA ALA A 224 -2.38 14.69 -19.54
C ALA A 224 -3.77 14.73 -18.88
N PHE A 225 -4.16 13.67 -18.18
CA PHE A 225 -5.42 13.64 -17.44
C PHE A 225 -5.41 14.64 -16.28
N ASP A 226 -4.31 14.68 -15.52
CA ASP A 226 -4.14 15.55 -14.37
C ASP A 226 -4.07 17.03 -14.81
N GLU A 227 -3.35 17.34 -15.88
CA GLU A 227 -3.30 18.68 -16.47
C GLU A 227 -4.68 19.14 -16.97
N LEU A 228 -5.40 18.27 -17.70
CA LEU A 228 -6.74 18.58 -18.19
C LEU A 228 -7.73 18.78 -17.05
N THR A 229 -7.68 17.95 -16.02
CA THR A 229 -8.53 18.08 -14.82
C THR A 229 -8.31 19.43 -14.15
N LEU A 230 -7.05 19.78 -13.91
CA LEU A 230 -6.69 21.06 -13.28
C LEU A 230 -7.19 22.25 -14.11
N GLU A 231 -7.01 22.20 -15.43
CA GLU A 231 -7.44 23.28 -16.30
C GLU A 231 -8.97 23.41 -16.40
N LEU A 232 -9.70 22.28 -16.39
CA LEU A 232 -11.17 22.28 -16.33
C LEU A 232 -11.69 22.87 -15.02
N LEU A 233 -11.09 22.51 -13.88
CA LEU A 233 -11.39 23.09 -12.57
C LEU A 233 -11.13 24.60 -12.58
N ARG A 234 -9.95 25.02 -13.04
CA ARG A 234 -9.54 26.44 -13.11
C ARG A 234 -10.48 27.29 -13.97
N ARG A 235 -11.02 26.72 -15.06
CA ARG A 235 -11.96 27.41 -15.96
C ARG A 235 -13.42 27.32 -15.53
N GLN A 236 -13.72 26.52 -14.50
CA GLN A 236 -15.09 26.13 -14.16
C GLN A 236 -15.84 25.53 -15.37
N ASP A 237 -15.13 24.78 -16.23
CA ASP A 237 -15.75 24.02 -17.31
C ASP A 237 -16.14 22.63 -16.79
N LEU A 238 -17.34 22.59 -16.22
CA LEU A 238 -17.80 21.53 -15.33
C LEU A 238 -18.40 20.32 -16.07
N ILE A 239 -18.81 20.50 -17.33
CA ILE A 239 -19.52 19.47 -18.09
C ILE A 239 -18.62 18.26 -18.41
N PRO A 240 -17.39 18.43 -18.91
CA PRO A 240 -16.50 17.30 -19.19
C PRO A 240 -16.15 16.53 -17.91
N LEU A 241 -15.93 17.23 -16.79
CA LEU A 241 -15.57 16.61 -15.52
C LEU A 241 -16.71 15.76 -14.94
N ARG A 242 -17.94 16.31 -14.90
CA ARG A 242 -19.13 15.53 -14.46
C ARG A 242 -19.38 14.33 -15.37
N ARG A 243 -19.25 14.51 -16.68
CA ARG A 243 -19.40 13.40 -17.63
C ARG A 243 -18.37 12.30 -17.36
N ALA A 244 -17.11 12.66 -17.13
CA ALA A 244 -16.04 11.70 -16.87
C ALA A 244 -16.29 10.89 -15.59
N LEU A 245 -16.72 11.53 -14.50
CA LEU A 245 -17.07 10.84 -13.25
C LEU A 245 -18.26 9.89 -13.43
N LEU A 246 -19.34 10.34 -14.10
CA LEU A 246 -20.51 9.49 -14.39
C LEU A 246 -20.15 8.30 -15.29
N GLN A 247 -19.32 8.53 -16.31
CA GLN A 247 -18.88 7.47 -17.22
C GLN A 247 -17.97 6.47 -16.48
N SER A 248 -17.13 6.94 -15.55
CA SER A 248 -16.23 6.06 -14.78
C SER A 248 -17.02 5.02 -13.97
N VAL A 249 -18.18 5.38 -13.41
CA VAL A 249 -19.07 4.41 -12.73
C VAL A 249 -19.58 3.34 -13.70
N SER A 250 -19.99 3.74 -14.92
CA SER A 250 -20.46 2.80 -15.94
C SER A 250 -19.34 1.91 -16.48
N ASP A 251 -18.15 2.48 -16.70
CA ASP A 251 -17.00 1.77 -17.24
C ASP A 251 -16.47 0.75 -16.21
N ALA A 252 -16.38 1.13 -14.93
CA ALA A 252 -15.99 0.23 -13.84
C ALA A 252 -16.86 -1.04 -13.78
N ALA A 253 -18.16 -0.89 -14.02
CA ALA A 253 -19.11 -2.01 -14.07
C ALA A 253 -18.90 -2.95 -15.29
N ALA A 254 -18.22 -2.48 -16.33
CA ALA A 254 -18.02 -3.20 -17.59
C ALA A 254 -16.60 -3.73 -17.77
N ILE A 255 -15.59 -3.14 -17.12
CA ILE A 255 -14.20 -3.57 -17.20
C ILE A 255 -14.06 -4.96 -16.56
N PRO A 256 -13.55 -5.99 -17.28
CA PRO A 256 -13.39 -7.33 -16.74
C PRO A 256 -12.08 -7.53 -15.98
N ASP A 257 -10.98 -6.90 -16.41
CA ASP A 257 -9.65 -7.06 -15.84
C ASP A 257 -9.35 -6.05 -14.72
N LEU A 258 -8.53 -6.47 -13.74
CA LEU A 258 -8.14 -5.62 -12.61
C LEU A 258 -7.22 -4.44 -12.98
N PRO A 259 -6.25 -4.56 -13.90
CA PRO A 259 -5.37 -3.44 -14.25
C PRO A 259 -6.09 -2.24 -14.87
N ASP A 260 -7.02 -2.45 -15.81
CA ASP A 260 -7.83 -1.34 -16.34
C ASP A 260 -8.76 -0.75 -15.27
N PHE A 261 -9.27 -1.57 -14.37
CA PHE A 261 -10.10 -1.11 -13.24
C PHE A 261 -9.29 -0.23 -12.28
N GLU A 262 -8.08 -0.64 -11.92
CA GLU A 262 -7.14 0.12 -11.09
C GLU A 262 -6.77 1.45 -11.76
N THR A 263 -6.48 1.43 -13.07
CA THR A 263 -6.24 2.67 -13.85
C THR A 263 -7.41 3.64 -13.72
N LEU A 264 -8.65 3.15 -13.87
CA LEU A 264 -9.85 3.98 -13.73
C LEU A 264 -9.96 4.57 -12.31
N LEU A 265 -9.67 3.79 -11.27
CA LEU A 265 -9.69 4.27 -9.89
C LEU A 265 -8.63 5.35 -9.64
N HIS A 266 -7.41 5.22 -10.16
CA HIS A 266 -6.39 6.27 -10.08
C HIS A 266 -6.90 7.59 -10.67
N ARG A 267 -7.66 7.53 -11.77
CA ARG A 267 -8.19 8.73 -12.46
C ARG A 267 -9.29 9.41 -11.65
N VAL A 268 -10.26 8.65 -11.12
CA VAL A 268 -11.29 9.20 -10.22
C VAL A 268 -10.64 9.78 -8.96
N THR A 269 -9.63 9.10 -8.43
CA THR A 269 -8.89 9.53 -7.25
C THR A 269 -8.06 10.78 -7.50
N SER A 270 -7.45 10.92 -8.68
CA SER A 270 -6.75 12.14 -9.08
C SER A 270 -7.70 13.34 -9.13
N VAL A 271 -8.91 13.18 -9.69
CA VAL A 271 -9.94 14.24 -9.67
C VAL A 271 -10.26 14.65 -8.23
N ALA A 272 -10.49 13.68 -7.34
CA ALA A 272 -10.77 13.96 -5.93
C ALA A 272 -9.60 14.66 -5.24
N ALA A 273 -8.37 14.22 -5.48
CA ALA A 273 -7.17 14.75 -4.88
C ALA A 273 -6.90 16.20 -5.33
N GLN A 274 -6.99 16.48 -6.63
CA GLN A 274 -6.85 17.85 -7.14
C GLN A 274 -7.97 18.76 -6.62
N ALA A 275 -9.23 18.29 -6.64
CA ALA A 275 -10.33 19.06 -6.10
C ALA A 275 -10.13 19.39 -4.61
N LEU A 276 -9.61 18.44 -3.83
CA LEU A 276 -9.28 18.66 -2.43
C LEU A 276 -8.14 19.68 -2.23
N THR A 277 -7.05 19.51 -2.97
CA THR A 277 -5.87 20.41 -2.92
C THR A 277 -6.22 21.84 -3.30
N TYR A 278 -7.07 22.03 -4.31
CA TYR A 278 -7.48 23.35 -4.79
C TYR A 278 -8.81 23.84 -4.19
N GLN A 279 -9.29 23.20 -3.10
CA GLN A 279 -10.46 23.63 -2.32
C GLN A 279 -11.80 23.65 -3.10
N GLU A 280 -11.91 22.82 -4.14
CA GLU A 280 -13.11 22.61 -4.95
C GLU A 280 -14.03 21.54 -4.31
N GLN A 281 -14.61 21.87 -3.15
CA GLN A 281 -15.34 20.91 -2.28
C GLN A 281 -16.47 20.15 -2.99
N THR A 282 -17.18 20.81 -3.92
CA THR A 282 -18.25 20.18 -4.71
C THR A 282 -17.71 19.00 -5.53
N TRP A 283 -16.56 19.18 -6.17
CA TRP A 283 -15.94 18.17 -7.02
C TRP A 283 -15.31 17.05 -6.23
N PHE A 284 -14.71 17.38 -5.10
CA PHE A 284 -14.26 16.36 -4.15
C PHE A 284 -15.42 15.45 -3.72
N THR A 285 -16.56 16.04 -3.36
CA THR A 285 -17.77 15.30 -2.94
C THR A 285 -18.29 14.40 -4.06
N GLU A 286 -18.39 14.90 -5.29
CA GLU A 286 -18.85 14.16 -6.47
C GLU A 286 -17.90 13.00 -6.83
N ALA A 287 -16.58 13.20 -6.73
CA ALA A 287 -15.59 12.17 -7.03
C ALA A 287 -15.59 11.05 -5.96
N VAL A 288 -15.69 11.40 -4.68
CA VAL A 288 -15.86 10.40 -3.60
C VAL A 288 -17.18 9.65 -3.74
N GLN A 289 -18.24 10.33 -4.20
CA GLN A 289 -19.51 9.68 -4.51
C GLN A 289 -19.39 8.71 -5.70
N ALA A 290 -18.61 9.05 -6.74
CA ALA A 290 -18.32 8.12 -7.83
C ALA A 290 -17.58 6.86 -7.34
N LEU A 291 -16.57 7.00 -6.47
CA LEU A 291 -15.92 5.86 -5.82
C LEU A 291 -16.91 5.00 -5.02
N THR A 292 -17.83 5.64 -4.29
CA THR A 292 -18.87 4.94 -3.52
C THR A 292 -19.79 4.13 -4.45
N HIS A 293 -20.22 4.68 -5.58
CA HIS A 293 -21.04 3.97 -6.56
C HIS A 293 -20.30 2.80 -7.22
N ILE A 294 -19.00 2.95 -7.47
CA ILE A 294 -18.14 1.87 -7.98
C ILE A 294 -18.01 0.75 -6.93
N PHE A 295 -17.87 1.10 -5.65
CA PHE A 295 -17.84 0.14 -4.55
C PHE A 295 -19.11 -0.71 -4.46
N GLU A 296 -20.27 -0.07 -4.57
CA GLU A 296 -21.58 -0.73 -4.53
C GLU A 296 -21.81 -1.65 -5.74
N ARG A 297 -21.04 -1.45 -6.84
CA ARG A 297 -21.19 -2.18 -8.10
C ARG A 297 -19.80 -2.56 -8.65
N PRO A 298 -19.11 -3.51 -8.01
CA PRO A 298 -17.69 -3.74 -8.26
C PRO A 298 -17.38 -4.24 -9.68
N GLY A 299 -18.33 -4.80 -10.42
CA GLY A 299 -18.08 -5.19 -11.80
C GLY A 299 -18.97 -6.31 -12.32
N PRO A 300 -18.62 -6.88 -13.49
CA PRO A 300 -19.41 -7.90 -14.15
C PRO A 300 -19.15 -9.31 -13.62
N SER A 301 -18.12 -9.51 -12.78
CA SER A 301 -17.77 -10.82 -12.24
C SER A 301 -18.82 -11.30 -11.23
N THR A 302 -19.25 -12.54 -11.36
CA THR A 302 -20.08 -13.21 -10.35
C THR A 302 -19.26 -13.88 -9.25
N ASP A 303 -17.92 -13.84 -9.35
CA ASP A 303 -17.01 -14.38 -8.32
C ASP A 303 -16.95 -13.41 -7.11
N PRO A 304 -17.41 -13.85 -5.92
CA PRO A 304 -17.36 -13.03 -4.71
C PRO A 304 -15.94 -12.58 -4.32
N ALA A 305 -14.90 -13.37 -4.62
CA ALA A 305 -13.53 -13.02 -4.28
C ALA A 305 -13.02 -11.85 -5.13
N ILE A 306 -13.28 -11.88 -6.44
CA ILE A 306 -12.93 -10.77 -7.36
C ILE A 306 -13.72 -9.50 -7.00
N ALA A 307 -15.01 -9.64 -6.69
CA ALA A 307 -15.83 -8.51 -6.25
C ALA A 307 -15.29 -7.86 -4.97
N LEU A 308 -14.83 -8.68 -4.02
CA LEU A 308 -14.22 -8.22 -2.77
C LEU A 308 -12.86 -7.55 -2.99
N GLU A 309 -12.01 -8.10 -3.85
CA GLU A 309 -10.73 -7.51 -4.23
C GLU A 309 -10.92 -6.12 -4.85
N ARG A 310 -11.90 -5.97 -5.74
CA ARG A 310 -12.23 -4.66 -6.32
C ARG A 310 -12.72 -3.66 -5.28
N ARG A 311 -13.55 -4.08 -4.33
CA ARG A 311 -13.99 -3.22 -3.22
C ARG A 311 -12.82 -2.82 -2.33
N LEU A 312 -11.88 -3.73 -2.08
CA LEU A 312 -10.67 -3.45 -1.32
C LEU A 312 -9.80 -2.40 -2.03
N LEU A 313 -9.66 -2.47 -3.36
CA LEU A 313 -8.98 -1.44 -4.15
C LEU A 313 -9.66 -0.08 -4.00
N VAL A 314 -11.00 -0.01 -4.08
CA VAL A 314 -11.74 1.24 -3.88
C VAL A 314 -11.53 1.78 -2.45
N ALA A 315 -11.56 0.91 -1.43
CA ALA A 315 -11.29 1.30 -0.05
C ALA A 315 -9.87 1.86 0.13
N ALA A 316 -8.86 1.24 -0.49
CA ALA A 316 -7.48 1.71 -0.43
C ALA A 316 -7.32 3.11 -1.07
N HIS A 317 -8.02 3.39 -2.17
CA HIS A 317 -8.09 4.75 -2.75
C HIS A 317 -8.78 5.75 -1.79
N GLY A 318 -9.81 5.31 -1.06
CA GLY A 318 -10.43 6.11 0.00
C GLY A 318 -9.45 6.46 1.13
N TYR A 319 -8.62 5.51 1.57
CA TYR A 319 -7.55 5.76 2.55
C TYR A 319 -6.50 6.74 2.01
N ALA A 320 -6.09 6.58 0.75
CA ALA A 320 -5.13 7.48 0.12
C ALA A 320 -5.64 8.92 0.06
N LEU A 321 -6.92 9.13 -0.29
CA LEU A 321 -7.57 10.45 -0.24
C LEU A 321 -7.70 10.99 1.19
N GLY A 322 -8.01 10.11 2.14
CA GLY A 322 -8.09 10.45 3.55
C GLY A 322 -6.77 10.97 4.12
N ALA A 323 -5.67 10.32 3.74
CA ALA A 323 -4.32 10.76 4.08
C ALA A 323 -4.00 12.15 3.52
N LEU A 324 -4.31 12.42 2.25
CA LEU A 324 -4.20 13.77 1.69
C LEU A 324 -5.05 14.78 2.46
N ALA A 325 -6.30 14.42 2.81
CA ALA A 325 -7.19 15.28 3.60
C ALA A 325 -6.63 15.63 4.99
N VAL A 326 -5.93 14.69 5.63
CA VAL A 326 -5.20 14.95 6.89
C VAL A 326 -4.06 15.95 6.66
N ARG A 327 -3.22 15.75 5.63
CA ARG A 327 -2.07 16.65 5.39
C ARG A 327 -2.49 18.08 5.04
N VAL A 328 -3.57 18.24 4.28
CA VAL A 328 -4.14 19.58 3.99
C VAL A 328 -5.08 20.11 5.08
N LYS A 329 -5.21 19.38 6.20
CA LYS A 329 -6.06 19.73 7.36
C LYS A 329 -7.53 20.03 7.02
N ASN A 330 -8.07 19.32 6.03
CA ASN A 330 -9.48 19.42 5.66
C ASN A 330 -10.31 18.38 6.43
N TRP A 331 -10.61 18.68 7.69
CA TRP A 331 -11.36 17.79 8.58
C TRP A 331 -12.78 17.43 8.09
N PRO A 332 -13.53 18.34 7.44
CA PRO A 332 -14.80 17.98 6.82
C PRO A 332 -14.61 16.90 5.74
N ALA A 333 -13.53 16.98 4.94
CA ALA A 333 -13.20 15.93 3.96
C ALA A 333 -12.82 14.61 4.64
N VAL A 334 -12.01 14.64 5.71
CA VAL A 334 -11.69 13.45 6.51
C VAL A 334 -12.97 12.75 6.99
N ARG A 335 -13.86 13.48 7.67
CA ARG A 335 -15.15 12.93 8.12
C ARG A 335 -16.00 12.43 6.96
N HIS A 336 -16.05 13.17 5.85
CA HIS A 336 -16.84 12.82 4.67
C HIS A 336 -16.42 11.49 4.06
N ILE A 337 -15.12 11.17 4.04
CA ILE A 337 -14.59 9.88 3.58
C ILE A 337 -14.85 8.79 4.63
N ALA A 338 -14.56 9.06 5.90
CA ALA A 338 -14.70 8.10 6.99
C ALA A 338 -16.15 7.61 7.17
N ASP A 339 -17.13 8.51 7.16
CA ASP A 339 -18.56 8.21 7.39
C ASP A 339 -19.32 7.78 6.11
N ARG A 340 -18.62 7.31 5.07
CA ARG A 340 -19.28 6.84 3.84
C ARG A 340 -20.13 5.61 4.10
N ARG A 341 -21.45 5.77 3.90
CA ARG A 341 -22.43 4.70 4.01
C ARG A 341 -22.78 4.14 2.63
N ILE A 342 -22.73 2.81 2.52
CA ILE A 342 -23.05 2.04 1.31
C ILE A 342 -24.49 1.51 1.36
N ARG A 343 -25.09 1.33 0.18
CA ARG A 343 -26.49 0.95 0.00
C ARG A 343 -26.62 -0.34 -0.78
N GLY A 344 -27.51 -1.21 -0.33
CA GLY A 344 -27.74 -2.53 -0.92
C GLY A 344 -28.08 -3.55 0.15
N ALA A 345 -28.87 -4.57 -0.21
CA ALA A 345 -29.27 -5.63 0.73
C ALA A 345 -28.07 -6.41 1.30
N GLU A 346 -26.97 -6.48 0.56
CA GLU A 346 -25.72 -7.09 1.02
C GLU A 346 -25.01 -6.29 2.15
N PHE A 347 -25.41 -5.04 2.41
CA PHE A 347 -24.76 -4.15 3.37
C PHE A 347 -25.60 -3.89 4.63
N ASP A 348 -26.67 -4.66 4.83
CA ASP A 348 -27.63 -4.42 5.93
C ASP A 348 -26.96 -4.45 7.32
N TYR A 349 -25.92 -5.27 7.49
CA TYR A 349 -25.15 -5.41 8.73
C TYR A 349 -23.95 -4.46 8.81
N TYR A 350 -23.11 -4.39 7.77
CA TYR A 350 -21.97 -3.47 7.69
C TYR A 350 -22.24 -2.39 6.66
N ARG A 351 -22.76 -1.25 7.12
CA ARG A 351 -23.19 -0.16 6.23
C ARG A 351 -22.08 0.83 5.87
N ASN A 352 -20.89 0.68 6.43
CA ASN A 352 -19.73 1.50 6.09
C ASN A 352 -18.79 0.73 5.14
N TRP A 353 -18.30 1.41 4.10
CA TRP A 353 -17.47 0.79 3.05
C TRP A 353 -16.12 0.25 3.52
N PHE A 354 -15.42 0.93 4.43
CA PHE A 354 -14.16 0.46 5.00
C PHE A 354 -14.41 -0.72 5.93
N ARG A 355 -15.43 -0.62 6.80
CA ARG A 355 -15.75 -1.74 7.71
C ARG A 355 -16.16 -2.99 6.94
N TYR A 356 -17.02 -2.82 5.93
CA TYR A 356 -17.46 -3.93 5.08
C TYR A 356 -16.26 -4.61 4.41
N THR A 357 -15.36 -3.85 3.79
CA THR A 357 -14.21 -4.44 3.09
C THR A 357 -13.28 -5.17 4.03
N ILE A 358 -12.84 -4.53 5.11
CA ILE A 358 -11.89 -5.10 6.05
C ILE A 358 -12.43 -6.40 6.67
N VAL A 359 -13.69 -6.40 7.13
CA VAL A 359 -14.28 -7.60 7.75
C VAL A 359 -14.45 -8.72 6.75
N ASN A 360 -15.03 -8.45 5.58
CA ASN A 360 -15.27 -9.50 4.60
C ASN A 360 -13.96 -10.01 4.00
N ALA A 361 -12.95 -9.16 3.83
CA ALA A 361 -11.62 -9.58 3.35
C ALA A 361 -10.94 -10.54 4.33
N ASN A 362 -11.03 -10.26 5.64
CA ASN A 362 -10.56 -11.17 6.69
C ASN A 362 -11.35 -12.49 6.71
N GLN A 363 -12.69 -12.42 6.65
CA GLN A 363 -13.54 -13.62 6.69
C GLN A 363 -13.36 -14.52 5.46
N ALA A 364 -13.15 -13.94 4.28
CA ALA A 364 -13.00 -14.68 3.04
C ALA A 364 -11.62 -15.34 2.90
N ARG A 365 -10.68 -15.11 3.83
CA ARG A 365 -9.26 -15.51 3.71
C ARG A 365 -8.59 -15.06 2.40
N VAL A 366 -9.23 -14.13 1.69
CA VAL A 366 -8.59 -13.30 0.64
C VAL A 366 -7.49 -12.45 1.30
N ILE A 367 -7.67 -12.20 2.60
CA ILE A 367 -6.69 -11.71 3.57
C ILE A 367 -6.78 -12.65 4.78
N ASP A 368 -5.68 -13.24 5.25
CA ASP A 368 -5.70 -14.16 6.40
C ASP A 368 -5.98 -13.41 7.72
N ASP A 369 -6.37 -14.15 8.76
CA ASP A 369 -6.96 -13.73 10.05
C ASP A 369 -6.18 -12.67 10.88
N ARG A 370 -5.05 -12.10 10.40
CA ARG A 370 -4.13 -11.29 11.20
C ARG A 370 -4.08 -9.78 10.88
N SER A 371 -4.17 -9.33 9.63
CA SER A 371 -4.44 -7.91 9.30
C SER A 371 -4.53 -7.67 7.78
N PRO A 372 -5.60 -7.05 7.25
CA PRO A 372 -5.57 -6.45 5.93
C PRO A 372 -4.74 -5.18 6.02
N ASP A 373 -3.49 -5.21 5.53
CA ASP A 373 -2.65 -4.00 5.47
C ASP A 373 -3.18 -3.02 4.40
N ILE A 374 -4.30 -2.38 4.72
CA ILE A 374 -4.96 -1.37 3.91
C ILE A 374 -4.10 -0.10 3.82
N ILE A 375 -3.30 0.19 4.85
CA ILE A 375 -2.37 1.31 4.89
C ILE A 375 -1.26 1.11 3.86
N GLY A 376 -0.58 -0.04 3.83
CA GLY A 376 0.44 -0.33 2.82
C GLY A 376 -0.12 -0.33 1.39
N ARG A 377 -1.36 -0.83 1.20
CA ARG A 377 -2.04 -0.75 -0.11
C ARG A 377 -2.29 0.70 -0.54
N ALA A 378 -2.81 1.52 0.37
CA ALA A 378 -3.04 2.93 0.12
C ALA A 378 -1.72 3.69 -0.11
N HIS A 379 -0.63 3.30 0.57
CA HIS A 379 0.68 3.90 0.38
C HIS A 379 1.22 3.67 -1.05
N ASN A 380 1.05 2.47 -1.61
CA ASN A 380 1.37 2.22 -3.02
C ASN A 380 0.53 3.08 -3.97
N ILE A 381 -0.78 3.23 -3.73
CA ILE A 381 -1.65 4.09 -4.54
C ILE A 381 -1.19 5.55 -4.51
N VAL A 382 -0.78 6.06 -3.34
CA VAL A 382 -0.23 7.42 -3.24
C VAL A 382 1.03 7.53 -4.10
N ARG A 383 1.96 6.57 -4.02
CA ARG A 383 3.21 6.60 -4.82
C ARG A 383 2.96 6.59 -6.32
N GLU A 384 1.92 5.91 -6.78
CA GLU A 384 1.56 5.77 -8.19
C GLU A 384 0.69 6.93 -8.73
N THR A 385 0.17 7.80 -7.85
CA THR A 385 -0.75 8.88 -8.23
C THR A 385 -0.20 10.24 -7.81
N ALA A 386 0.42 10.98 -8.74
CA ALA A 386 1.07 12.27 -8.46
C ALA A 386 0.16 13.28 -7.72
N ALA A 387 -1.12 13.37 -8.11
CA ALA A 387 -2.09 14.25 -7.46
C ALA A 387 -2.28 13.98 -5.95
N LEU A 388 -2.01 12.76 -5.46
CA LEU A 388 -2.16 12.39 -4.05
C LEU A 388 -0.99 12.83 -3.16
N TYR A 389 0.11 13.33 -3.72
CA TYR A 389 1.24 13.86 -2.97
C TYR A 389 1.75 15.18 -3.54
N ALA A 390 0.91 15.95 -4.23
CA ALA A 390 1.30 17.24 -4.80
C ALA A 390 1.81 18.25 -3.75
N ASP A 391 1.50 18.03 -2.47
CA ASP A 391 1.94 18.79 -1.31
C ASP A 391 3.34 18.40 -0.78
N LEU A 392 3.90 17.27 -1.22
CA LEU A 392 5.15 16.70 -0.69
C LEU A 392 6.04 16.07 -1.79
N PRO A 393 7.34 15.85 -1.52
CA PRO A 393 8.15 14.97 -2.36
C PRO A 393 7.60 13.54 -2.37
N SER A 394 7.74 12.84 -3.51
CA SER A 394 7.35 11.42 -3.60
C SER A 394 8.10 10.56 -2.58
N GLY A 395 7.38 9.72 -1.85
CA GLY A 395 7.95 8.79 -0.86
C GLY A 395 8.42 9.44 0.45
N HIS A 396 7.99 10.67 0.75
CA HIS A 396 8.27 11.31 2.04
C HIS A 396 7.56 10.59 3.20
N ASP A 397 8.23 10.45 4.34
CA ASP A 397 7.75 9.68 5.51
C ASP A 397 6.38 10.18 6.02
N GLU A 398 6.09 11.47 5.85
CA GLU A 398 4.82 12.11 6.22
C GLU A 398 3.60 11.53 5.48
N ILE A 399 3.79 10.89 4.32
CA ILE A 399 2.71 10.20 3.62
C ILE A 399 2.21 9.04 4.49
N LEU A 400 3.12 8.22 5.02
CA LEU A 400 2.77 7.10 5.87
C LEU A 400 2.20 7.57 7.22
N ASP A 401 2.73 8.66 7.77
CA ASP A 401 2.18 9.30 8.97
C ASP A 401 0.71 9.70 8.74
N SER A 402 0.42 10.39 7.64
CA SER A 402 -0.93 10.83 7.32
C SER A 402 -1.93 9.68 7.05
N LEU A 403 -1.46 8.54 6.52
CA LEU A 403 -2.27 7.33 6.39
C LEU A 403 -2.63 6.73 7.76
N CYS A 404 -1.65 6.64 8.66
CA CYS A 404 -1.87 6.17 10.04
C CYS A 404 -2.82 7.09 10.81
N GLN A 405 -2.65 8.40 10.64
CA GLN A 405 -3.51 9.41 11.26
C GLN A 405 -4.94 9.38 10.71
N PHE A 406 -5.11 9.18 9.40
CA PHE A 406 -6.44 9.03 8.80
C PHE A 406 -7.17 7.77 9.29
N ASP A 407 -6.47 6.64 9.44
CA ASP A 407 -7.01 5.42 10.03
C ASP A 407 -7.48 5.71 11.48
N ALA A 408 -6.64 6.33 12.31
CA ALA A 408 -7.01 6.72 13.66
C ALA A 408 -8.27 7.62 13.72
N LEU A 409 -8.35 8.65 12.87
CA LEU A 409 -9.52 9.53 12.80
C LEU A 409 -10.77 8.80 12.30
N THR A 410 -10.62 7.85 11.37
CA THR A 410 -11.74 6.99 10.94
C THR A 410 -12.29 6.17 12.10
N GLY A 411 -11.41 5.64 12.95
CA GLY A 411 -11.80 4.97 14.18
C GLY A 411 -12.55 5.89 15.15
N ILE A 412 -12.11 7.14 15.31
CA ILE A 412 -12.84 8.14 16.12
C ILE A 412 -14.23 8.42 15.55
N VAL A 413 -14.36 8.64 14.24
CA VAL A 413 -15.66 8.84 13.58
C VAL A 413 -16.62 7.68 13.86
N PHE A 414 -16.14 6.44 13.80
CA PHE A 414 -16.98 5.25 14.07
C PHE A 414 -17.36 5.11 15.54
N LEU A 415 -16.42 5.35 16.44
CA LEU A 415 -16.64 5.14 17.87
C LEU A 415 -17.44 6.29 18.51
N ALA A 416 -17.44 7.47 17.90
CA ALA A 416 -18.23 8.63 18.30
C ALA A 416 -19.64 8.69 17.69
N ASP A 417 -19.95 7.93 16.62
CA ASP A 417 -21.29 7.94 16.02
C ASP A 417 -22.36 7.26 16.91
N SER A 418 -23.10 8.07 17.66
CA SER A 418 -24.20 7.62 18.53
C SER A 418 -25.41 7.05 17.78
N ALA A 419 -25.56 7.32 16.47
CA ALA A 419 -26.66 6.83 15.64
C ALA A 419 -26.35 5.50 14.93
N GLY A 420 -25.10 5.03 15.03
CA GLY A 420 -24.60 3.68 14.75
C GLY A 420 -25.06 3.04 13.45
N SER A 421 -24.33 3.25 12.36
CA SER A 421 -24.47 2.49 11.10
C SER A 421 -24.00 1.02 11.15
N GLY A 422 -23.98 0.40 12.34
CA GLY A 422 -23.73 -1.04 12.51
C GLY A 422 -22.26 -1.39 12.79
N SER A 423 -21.89 -1.37 14.07
CA SER A 423 -21.05 -2.36 14.79
C SER A 423 -20.18 -1.68 15.86
N PRO A 424 -20.13 -2.21 17.09
CA PRO A 424 -19.30 -1.68 18.19
C PRO A 424 -17.80 -2.04 18.03
N SER A 425 -17.28 -2.24 16.82
CA SER A 425 -15.91 -2.73 16.66
C SER A 425 -15.23 -2.12 15.45
N TYR A 426 -14.05 -1.55 15.68
CA TYR A 426 -13.13 -1.01 14.69
C TYR A 426 -11.77 -1.69 14.87
N TRP A 427 -11.07 -1.95 13.78
CA TRP A 427 -9.71 -2.51 13.82
C TRP A 427 -8.72 -1.39 13.49
N PRO A 428 -7.87 -0.97 14.44
CA PRO A 428 -6.91 0.11 14.24
C PRO A 428 -5.68 -0.40 13.48
N HIS A 429 -5.66 -0.27 12.15
CA HIS A 429 -4.51 -0.70 11.34
C HIS A 429 -3.27 0.14 11.62
N PHE A 430 -3.45 1.41 12.01
CA PHE A 430 -2.36 2.28 12.45
C PHE A 430 -1.58 1.70 13.63
N ALA A 431 -2.19 0.80 14.40
CA ALA A 431 -1.55 0.23 15.58
C ALA A 431 -0.38 -0.70 15.22
N CYS A 432 -0.33 -1.21 13.98
CA CYS A 432 0.79 -1.98 13.46
C CYS A 432 2.00 -1.12 13.10
N TYR A 433 1.83 0.21 13.13
CA TYR A 433 2.85 1.19 12.78
C TYR A 433 3.35 1.90 14.05
N ASN A 434 4.54 2.47 13.98
CA ASN A 434 5.21 3.08 15.13
C ASN A 434 4.36 4.20 15.74
N HIS A 435 4.25 4.20 17.06
CA HIS A 435 3.50 5.19 17.86
C HIS A 435 3.66 6.64 17.38
N ARG A 436 4.88 7.05 17.00
CA ARG A 436 5.21 8.41 16.57
C ARG A 436 4.41 8.89 15.35
N ARG A 437 3.94 7.97 14.51
CA ARG A 437 3.22 8.29 13.27
C ARG A 437 1.82 8.82 13.56
N THR A 438 1.17 8.26 14.59
CA THR A 438 -0.24 8.49 14.87
C THR A 438 -0.45 9.46 16.02
N GLU A 439 0.38 9.42 17.07
CA GLU A 439 0.19 10.27 18.25
C GLU A 439 -0.08 11.76 17.94
N PRO A 440 0.62 12.41 16.99
CA PRO A 440 0.39 13.81 16.67
C PRO A 440 -1.08 14.17 16.38
N ILE A 441 -1.85 13.29 15.73
CA ILE A 441 -3.25 13.59 15.40
C ILE A 441 -4.16 13.51 16.62
N PHE A 442 -3.81 12.69 17.62
CA PHE A 442 -4.56 12.65 18.88
C PHE A 442 -4.24 13.86 19.75
N ILE A 443 -3.02 14.39 19.69
CA ILE A 443 -2.66 15.67 20.33
C ILE A 443 -3.47 16.80 19.68
N GLU A 444 -3.52 16.86 18.35
CA GLU A 444 -4.30 17.88 17.64
C GLU A 444 -5.79 17.75 17.95
N LEU A 445 -6.32 16.52 17.95
CA LEU A 445 -7.70 16.26 18.37
C LEU A 445 -7.95 16.73 19.82
N ALA A 446 -7.04 16.49 20.77
CA ALA A 446 -7.23 16.92 22.15
C ALA A 446 -7.17 18.46 22.33
N THR A 447 -6.46 19.17 21.45
CA THR A 447 -6.13 20.60 21.62
C THR A 447 -6.91 21.54 20.70
N ASP A 448 -7.43 21.07 19.57
CA ASP A 448 -8.19 21.86 18.61
C ASP A 448 -9.70 21.53 18.68
N ASP A 449 -10.46 22.41 19.34
CA ASP A 449 -11.93 22.32 19.45
C ASP A 449 -12.62 22.29 18.08
N SER A 450 -12.14 23.08 17.11
CA SER A 450 -12.77 23.14 15.79
C SER A 450 -12.57 21.85 15.02
N MET A 451 -11.35 21.29 15.08
CA MET A 451 -11.05 19.97 14.52
C MET A 451 -11.94 18.90 15.14
N ARG A 452 -12.03 18.82 16.48
CA ARG A 452 -12.88 17.82 17.16
C ARG A 452 -14.31 17.89 16.68
N GLN A 453 -14.91 19.08 16.65
CA GLN A 453 -16.30 19.26 16.23
C GLN A 453 -16.51 18.82 14.78
N GLN A 454 -15.59 19.16 13.88
CA GLN A 454 -15.66 18.79 12.46
C GLN A 454 -15.49 17.27 12.26
N ILE A 455 -14.62 16.61 13.02
CA ILE A 455 -14.41 15.16 12.97
C ILE A 455 -15.58 14.40 13.61
N ALA A 456 -16.03 14.81 14.80
CA ALA A 456 -17.10 14.13 15.53
C ALA A 456 -18.50 14.41 14.95
N GLY A 457 -18.68 15.56 14.28
CA GLY A 457 -19.95 16.03 13.75
C GLY A 457 -20.93 16.51 14.82
N HIS A 458 -20.44 16.74 16.04
CA HIS A 458 -21.18 17.25 17.18
C HIS A 458 -20.21 17.82 18.24
N ASP A 459 -20.73 18.62 19.17
CA ASP A 459 -19.93 19.35 20.17
C ASP A 459 -19.90 18.62 21.53
N ASN A 460 -19.77 17.30 21.52
CA ASN A 460 -19.84 16.48 22.74
C ASN A 460 -18.48 15.84 23.02
N ASP A 461 -17.67 16.53 23.82
CA ASP A 461 -16.32 16.11 24.19
C ASP A 461 -16.31 14.79 24.97
N GLU A 462 -17.35 14.48 25.75
CA GLU A 462 -17.43 13.21 26.49
C GLU A 462 -17.47 12.02 25.52
N VAL A 463 -18.24 12.13 24.44
CA VAL A 463 -18.35 11.08 23.41
C VAL A 463 -17.01 10.89 22.69
N VAL A 464 -16.33 12.00 22.34
CA VAL A 464 -15.02 11.94 21.68
C VAL A 464 -13.95 11.38 22.62
N ALA A 465 -13.92 11.81 23.89
CA ALA A 465 -12.97 11.30 24.88
C ALA A 465 -13.18 9.80 25.14
N ASN A 466 -14.43 9.34 25.26
CA ASN A 466 -14.74 7.91 25.38
C ASN A 466 -14.32 7.12 24.12
N ALA A 467 -14.47 7.70 22.92
CA ALA A 467 -13.98 7.11 21.68
C ALA A 467 -12.44 6.99 21.67
N MET A 468 -11.73 8.01 22.14
CA MET A 468 -10.27 7.99 22.29
C MET A 468 -9.80 6.90 23.26
N VAL A 469 -10.40 6.80 24.46
CA VAL A 469 -10.07 5.72 25.40
C VAL A 469 -10.29 4.34 24.76
N ARG A 470 -11.39 4.18 24.03
CA ARG A 470 -11.73 2.90 23.42
C ARG A 470 -10.80 2.53 22.27
N ILE A 471 -10.43 3.48 21.41
CA ILE A 471 -9.49 3.22 20.32
C ILE A 471 -8.10 2.92 20.86
N ASP A 472 -7.66 3.58 21.94
CA ASP A 472 -6.42 3.27 22.63
C ASP A 472 -6.37 1.80 23.10
N GLY A 473 -7.40 1.35 23.80
CA GLY A 473 -7.47 -0.04 24.27
C GLY A 473 -7.57 -1.08 23.14
N LEU A 474 -8.14 -0.71 21.98
CA LEU A 474 -8.12 -1.55 20.78
C LEU A 474 -6.73 -1.58 20.14
N ALA A 475 -6.09 -0.41 20.03
CA ALA A 475 -4.81 -0.23 19.36
C ALA A 475 -3.67 -0.89 20.14
N ARG A 476 -3.62 -0.77 21.47
CA ARG A 476 -2.61 -1.48 22.30
C ARG A 476 -2.65 -2.99 22.09
N ARG A 477 -3.84 -3.58 21.96
CA ARG A 477 -4.00 -5.02 21.69
C ARG A 477 -3.55 -5.41 20.29
N ALA A 478 -3.86 -4.58 19.29
CA ALA A 478 -3.50 -4.84 17.89
C ALA A 478 -2.01 -4.62 17.64
N GLY A 479 -1.42 -3.58 18.24
CA GLY A 479 -0.04 -3.14 18.00
C GLY A 479 1.04 -3.89 18.79
N PHE A 480 0.66 -4.63 19.84
CA PHE A 480 1.61 -5.32 20.72
C PHE A 480 2.62 -6.20 19.98
N GLN A 481 2.19 -6.91 18.93
CA GLN A 481 3.07 -7.78 18.16
C GLN A 481 4.03 -7.00 17.24
N TYR A 482 3.71 -5.75 16.92
CA TYR A 482 4.41 -4.96 15.90
C TYR A 482 5.38 -3.92 16.49
N ASP A 483 5.46 -3.79 17.82
CA ASP A 483 6.17 -2.67 18.48
C ASP A 483 5.62 -1.31 17.98
N GLY A 484 4.29 -1.28 17.81
CA GLY A 484 3.57 -0.21 17.13
C GLY A 484 2.99 0.82 18.10
N TRP A 485 1.66 0.80 18.29
CA TRP A 485 0.97 1.69 19.23
C TRP A 485 1.11 1.23 20.68
N GLU A 486 1.70 2.09 21.52
CA GLU A 486 2.01 1.81 22.93
C GLU A 486 0.99 2.41 23.92
N GLY A 487 0.20 3.38 23.46
CA GLY A 487 -0.87 4.00 24.23
C GLY A 487 -0.60 5.42 24.67
N PHE A 488 -1.66 6.12 25.08
CA PHE A 488 -1.55 7.56 25.43
C PHE A 488 -0.64 7.86 26.63
N ALA A 489 -0.44 6.90 27.53
CA ALA A 489 0.48 7.04 28.66
C ALA A 489 1.95 6.84 28.28
N TYR A 490 2.26 6.33 27.08
CA TYR A 490 3.63 5.96 26.70
C TYR A 490 4.59 7.16 26.64
N THR A 491 4.12 8.29 26.09
CA THR A 491 4.92 9.52 25.96
C THR A 491 4.64 10.56 27.05
N ASP A 492 3.73 10.25 27.99
CA ASP A 492 3.21 11.19 28.98
C ASP A 492 2.71 12.51 28.37
N ASN A 493 2.06 12.45 27.20
CA ASN A 493 1.54 13.65 26.55
C ASN A 493 0.43 14.31 27.37
N ARG A 494 0.76 15.43 28.02
CA ARG A 494 -0.15 16.12 28.96
C ARG A 494 -1.43 16.62 28.30
N ASP A 495 -1.39 17.05 27.05
CA ASP A 495 -2.57 17.61 26.39
C ASP A 495 -3.64 16.55 26.21
N VAL A 496 -3.25 15.35 25.77
CA VAL A 496 -4.15 14.21 25.62
C VAL A 496 -4.64 13.73 26.99
N LEU A 497 -3.73 13.53 27.95
CA LEU A 497 -4.11 13.01 29.27
C LEU A 497 -5.03 13.98 30.03
N ASP A 498 -4.78 15.29 29.97
CA ASP A 498 -5.64 16.30 30.58
C ASP A 498 -7.04 16.31 29.94
N TYR A 499 -7.11 16.23 28.61
CA TYR A 499 -8.39 16.17 27.89
C TYR A 499 -9.20 14.94 28.34
N LEU A 500 -8.58 13.76 28.37
CA LEU A 500 -9.24 12.53 28.80
C LEU A 500 -9.67 12.58 30.27
N ASN A 501 -8.84 13.15 31.16
CA ASN A 501 -9.17 13.32 32.56
C ASN A 501 -10.36 14.27 32.80
N ARG A 502 -10.52 15.29 31.95
CA ARG A 502 -11.62 16.27 32.06
C ARG A 502 -12.93 15.74 31.46
N HIS A 503 -12.86 14.99 30.37
CA HIS A 503 -14.03 14.70 29.54
C HIS A 503 -14.43 13.23 29.48
N ALA A 504 -13.52 12.27 29.71
CA ALA A 504 -13.89 10.85 29.67
C ALA A 504 -14.72 10.46 30.90
N THR A 505 -15.65 9.52 30.71
CA THR A 505 -16.44 8.97 31.84
C THR A 505 -15.54 8.23 32.83
N SER A 506 -15.92 8.20 34.11
CA SER A 506 -15.13 7.50 35.14
C SER A 506 -14.88 6.03 34.82
N THR A 507 -15.82 5.36 34.14
CA THR A 507 -15.65 3.97 33.67
C THR A 507 -14.59 3.86 32.56
N ALA A 508 -14.51 4.84 31.67
CA ALA A 508 -13.50 4.90 30.62
C ALA A 508 -12.11 5.22 31.22
N GLN A 509 -12.03 6.10 32.22
CA GLN A 509 -10.76 6.45 32.86
C GLN A 509 -10.04 5.28 33.55
N VAL A 510 -10.77 4.26 34.01
CA VAL A 510 -10.18 3.04 34.60
C VAL A 510 -9.52 2.12 33.56
N ALA A 511 -9.78 2.34 32.27
CA ALA A 511 -9.23 1.55 31.17
C ALA A 511 -7.96 2.17 30.52
N LEU A 512 -7.67 3.43 30.85
CA LEU A 512 -6.37 4.09 30.59
C LEU A 512 -5.33 3.49 31.54
#